data_AF-A0A7V9HX16-F1
#
_entry.id   AF-A0A7V9HX16-F1
#
_cell.length_a   1.000
_cell.length_b   1.000
_cell.length_c   1.000
_cell.angle_alpha   90.00
_cell.angle_beta   90.00
_cell.angle_gamma   90.00
#
_symmetry.space_group_name_H-M   'P 1'
#
loop_
_entity.id
_entity.type
_entity.pdbx_description
1 polymer ?
#
loop_
_entity_poly.entity_id
_entity_poly.type
_entity_poly.pdbx_seq_one_letter_code
_entity_poly.pdbx_strand_id
1 'polypeptide(L)'
;MKIPAWTPFGAIFQNEVRINSKRIAPYFMALLCAGNGLLWWGWGPATGHGWAVNADFFIAGVLPVYSFMTLPLFTALFMADPVSRDFRAGVDPLIFSKPISRAAYLLGKFFGNFFVLACCQSAFVLTWFVLQAVPKQGVITQDWRVFPYIKHFLVLVVISHLGLAAFYFAVGVLTRNAKIVYGLGGAFYPLYIAYQLVLLNSLPWRWKLALDPLVMNRGGVSRHQR
;
A
#
# COMPACT_ATOMS: atom_id res chain seq x y z
N MET A 1 10.46 35.77 -14.54
CA MET A 1 9.78 34.65 -13.84
C MET A 1 10.86 33.80 -13.17
N LYS A 2 11.05 33.91 -11.85
CA LYS A 2 12.09 33.14 -11.13
C LYS A 2 11.63 31.69 -11.02
N ILE A 3 12.24 30.80 -11.78
CA ILE A 3 12.08 29.35 -11.61
C ILE A 3 12.63 29.05 -10.21
N PRO A 4 11.85 28.48 -9.28
CA PRO A 4 12.40 28.17 -7.97
C PRO A 4 13.51 27.14 -8.18
N ALA A 5 14.61 27.27 -7.45
CA ALA A 5 15.73 26.32 -7.49
C ALA A 5 15.30 25.01 -6.81
N TRP A 6 14.40 24.26 -7.44
CA TRP A 6 14.06 22.91 -7.01
C TRP A 6 15.28 22.02 -7.30
N THR A 7 15.66 21.20 -6.32
CA THR A 7 16.63 20.13 -6.58
C THR A 7 16.10 19.25 -7.72
N PRO A 8 16.97 18.68 -8.57
CA PRO A 8 16.54 17.84 -9.70
C PRO A 8 15.57 16.73 -9.26
N PHE A 9 15.80 16.14 -8.08
CA PHE A 9 14.91 15.20 -7.44
C PHE A 9 13.50 15.76 -7.20
N GLY A 10 13.39 16.93 -6.55
CA GLY A 10 12.10 17.54 -6.22
C GLY A 10 11.27 17.90 -7.45
N ALA A 11 11.93 18.35 -8.51
CA ALA A 11 11.28 18.63 -9.78
C ALA A 11 10.69 17.34 -10.42
N ILE A 12 11.43 16.23 -10.38
CA ILE A 12 11.00 14.94 -10.92
C ILE A 12 9.85 14.37 -10.09
N PHE A 13 9.96 14.44 -8.76
CA PHE A 13 8.89 14.04 -7.84
C PHE A 13 7.59 14.80 -8.14
N GLN A 14 7.65 16.13 -8.19
CA GLN A 14 6.47 16.96 -8.44
C GLN A 14 5.88 16.68 -9.83
N ASN A 15 6.72 16.43 -10.83
CA ASN A 15 6.28 16.07 -12.17
C ASN A 15 5.50 14.75 -12.17
N GLU A 16 5.99 13.70 -11.51
CA GLU A 16 5.26 12.44 -11.43
C GLU A 16 3.93 12.57 -10.68
N VAL A 17 3.88 13.38 -9.62
CA VAL A 17 2.62 13.67 -8.92
C VAL A 17 1.63 14.38 -9.85
N ARG A 18 2.08 15.40 -10.60
CA ARG A 18 1.24 16.13 -11.57
C ARG A 18 0.77 15.26 -12.74
N ILE A 19 1.62 14.37 -13.22
CA ILE A 19 1.21 13.44 -14.29
C ILE A 19 0.13 12.50 -13.76
N ASN A 20 0.34 11.91 -12.58
CA ASN A 20 -0.63 11.00 -12.00
C ASN A 20 -1.94 11.69 -11.61
N SER A 21 -1.93 12.94 -11.15
CA SER A 21 -3.14 13.70 -10.85
C SER A 21 -3.99 14.00 -12.10
N LYS A 22 -3.43 13.88 -13.31
CA LYS A 22 -4.18 14.02 -14.56
C LYS A 22 -4.73 12.68 -15.07
N ARG A 23 -4.30 11.56 -14.49
CA ARG A 23 -4.78 10.23 -14.86
C ARG A 23 -6.02 9.88 -14.05
N ILE A 24 -6.91 9.10 -14.65
CA ILE A 24 -8.10 8.60 -13.95
C ILE A 24 -7.76 7.49 -12.94
N ALA A 25 -6.67 6.74 -13.17
CA ALA A 25 -6.33 5.55 -12.40
C ALA A 25 -6.17 5.80 -10.87
N PRO A 26 -5.49 6.86 -10.39
CA PRO A 26 -5.41 7.16 -8.97
C PRO A 26 -6.76 7.48 -8.33
N TYR A 27 -7.64 8.18 -9.03
CA TYR A 27 -8.98 8.49 -8.52
C TYR A 27 -9.86 7.24 -8.43
N PHE A 28 -9.82 6.40 -9.46
CA PHE A 28 -10.52 5.11 -9.45
C PHE A 28 -9.99 4.21 -8.32
N MET A 29 -8.68 4.16 -8.13
CA MET A 29 -8.04 3.44 -7.04
C MET A 29 -8.47 3.97 -5.67
N ALA A 30 -8.44 5.29 -5.46
CA ALA A 30 -8.91 5.90 -4.22
C ALA A 30 -10.40 5.59 -3.95
N LEU A 31 -11.23 5.59 -5.00
CA LEU A 31 -12.64 5.20 -4.91
C LEU A 31 -12.80 3.72 -4.52
N LEU A 32 -12.00 2.81 -5.10
CA LEU A 32 -11.99 1.40 -4.71
C LEU A 32 -11.55 1.21 -3.26
N CYS A 33 -10.51 1.92 -2.80
CA CYS A 33 -10.07 1.91 -1.41
C CYS A 33 -11.16 2.42 -0.46
N ALA A 34 -11.83 3.52 -0.81
CA ALA A 34 -12.93 4.08 -0.03
C ALA A 34 -14.13 3.11 0.00
N GLY A 35 -14.53 2.56 -1.15
CA GLY A 35 -15.61 1.58 -1.25
C GLY A 35 -15.31 0.30 -0.46
N ASN A 36 -14.07 -0.18 -0.49
CA ASN A 36 -13.64 -1.31 0.34
C ASN A 36 -13.76 -0.97 1.84
N GLY A 37 -13.34 0.23 2.24
CA GLY A 37 -13.54 0.74 3.59
C GLY A 37 -15.00 0.73 4.02
N LEU A 38 -15.90 1.22 3.16
CA LEU A 38 -17.34 1.22 3.43
C LEU A 38 -17.91 -0.20 3.57
N LEU A 39 -17.55 -1.12 2.67
CA LEU A 39 -17.99 -2.52 2.73
C LEU A 39 -17.53 -3.20 4.04
N TRP A 40 -16.28 -2.97 4.43
CA TRP A 40 -15.70 -3.55 5.65
C TRP A 40 -16.25 -2.91 6.91
N TRP A 41 -16.59 -1.62 6.89
CA TRP A 41 -17.32 -1.01 7.99
C TRP A 41 -18.73 -1.61 8.12
N GLY A 42 -19.40 -1.90 6.99
CA GLY A 42 -20.73 -2.49 6.95
C GLY A 42 -20.80 -3.91 7.51
N TRP A 43 -19.96 -4.82 7.02
CA TRP A 43 -20.01 -6.27 7.31
C TRP A 43 -18.79 -6.78 8.10
N GLY A 44 -18.04 -5.88 8.73
CA GLY A 44 -16.79 -6.22 9.40
C GLY A 44 -16.93 -6.85 10.79
N PRO A 45 -15.84 -7.37 11.36
CA PRO A 45 -15.83 -8.11 12.63
C PRO A 45 -16.35 -7.32 13.84
N ALA A 46 -16.32 -5.98 13.78
CA ALA A 46 -16.82 -5.13 14.85
C ALA A 46 -18.30 -5.36 15.18
N THR A 47 -19.13 -5.72 14.20
CA THR A 47 -20.56 -5.99 14.44
C THR A 47 -20.81 -7.31 15.14
N GLY A 48 -19.90 -8.29 14.97
CA GLY A 48 -20.04 -9.61 15.59
C GLY A 48 -19.47 -9.69 17.00
N HIS A 49 -18.47 -8.86 17.33
CA HIS A 49 -17.77 -8.92 18.61
C HIS A 49 -18.07 -7.74 19.56
N GLY A 50 -18.88 -6.76 19.14
CA GLY A 50 -19.21 -5.58 19.96
C GLY A 50 -18.00 -4.68 20.27
N TRP A 51 -16.93 -4.80 19.47
CA TRP A 51 -15.71 -4.03 19.68
C TRP A 51 -15.89 -2.56 19.33
N ALA A 52 -15.10 -1.71 19.97
CA ALA A 52 -15.06 -0.31 19.61
C ALA A 52 -14.39 -0.10 18.24
N VAL A 53 -15.11 0.46 17.28
CA VAL A 53 -14.62 0.65 15.88
C VAL A 53 -13.45 1.62 15.77
N ASN A 54 -13.21 2.43 16.79
CA ASN A 54 -12.12 3.38 16.87
C ASN A 54 -11.06 3.03 17.93
N ALA A 55 -11.13 1.82 18.49
CA ALA A 55 -10.08 1.33 19.37
C ALA A 55 -8.79 1.04 18.58
N ASP A 56 -7.64 1.37 19.18
CA ASP A 56 -6.31 1.13 18.60
C ASP A 56 -6.14 -0.33 18.17
N PHE A 57 -6.60 -1.28 18.99
CA PHE A 57 -6.54 -2.71 18.69
C PHE A 57 -7.29 -3.08 17.41
N PHE A 58 -8.50 -2.52 17.23
CA PHE A 58 -9.32 -2.84 16.06
C PHE A 58 -8.72 -2.25 14.77
N ILE A 59 -8.29 -0.99 14.83
CA ILE A 59 -7.62 -0.31 13.70
C ILE A 59 -6.33 -1.07 13.32
N ALA A 60 -5.52 -1.47 14.31
CA ALA A 60 -4.29 -2.23 14.10
C ALA A 60 -4.54 -3.66 13.56
N GLY A 61 -5.70 -4.25 13.84
CA GLY A 61 -6.08 -5.57 13.32
C GLY A 61 -6.56 -5.53 11.87
N VAL A 62 -7.25 -4.46 11.47
CA VAL A 62 -7.87 -4.35 10.13
C VAL A 62 -6.85 -3.94 9.07
N LEU A 63 -5.96 -2.99 9.38
CA LEU A 63 -5.04 -2.41 8.40
C LEU A 63 -4.06 -3.41 7.77
N PRO A 64 -3.49 -4.41 8.48
CA PRO A 64 -2.67 -5.45 7.86
C PRO A 64 -3.44 -6.31 6.86
N VAL A 65 -4.70 -6.64 7.15
CA VAL A 65 -5.53 -7.43 6.23
C VAL A 65 -5.87 -6.61 4.99
N TYR A 66 -6.20 -5.33 5.16
CA TYR A 66 -6.36 -4.39 4.05
C TYR A 66 -5.08 -4.27 3.21
N SER A 67 -3.93 -4.12 3.87
CA SER A 67 -2.59 -4.07 3.28
C SER A 67 -2.31 -5.29 2.41
N PHE A 68 -2.71 -6.49 2.85
CA PHE A 68 -2.50 -7.72 2.10
C PHE A 68 -3.47 -7.93 0.94
N MET A 69 -4.77 -7.73 1.17
CA MET A 69 -5.81 -8.25 0.28
C MET A 69 -5.84 -7.53 -1.07
N THR A 70 -5.64 -6.23 -1.10
CA THR A 70 -5.89 -5.42 -2.31
C THR A 70 -4.65 -4.73 -2.85
N LEU A 71 -3.68 -4.43 -1.97
CA LEU A 71 -2.64 -3.46 -2.28
C LEU A 71 -1.40 -3.99 -3.04
N PRO A 72 -1.01 -5.29 -3.01
CA PRO A 72 0.10 -5.79 -3.82
C PRO A 72 -0.10 -5.56 -5.33
N LEU A 73 -1.31 -5.82 -5.85
CA LEU A 73 -1.65 -5.57 -7.25
C LEU A 73 -1.57 -4.09 -7.62
N PHE A 74 -2.12 -3.23 -6.77
CA PHE A 74 -2.08 -1.80 -7.01
C PHE A 74 -0.66 -1.23 -6.89
N THR A 75 0.17 -1.79 -6.02
CA THR A 75 1.59 -1.45 -5.93
C THR A 75 2.31 -1.82 -7.21
N ALA A 76 2.07 -3.00 -7.76
CA ALA A 76 2.60 -3.39 -9.07
C ALA A 76 2.10 -2.44 -10.17
N LEU A 77 0.81 -2.08 -10.16
CA LEU A 77 0.20 -1.16 -11.14
C LEU A 77 0.94 0.19 -11.18
N PHE A 78 1.15 0.81 -10.01
CA PHE A 78 1.76 2.13 -9.88
C PHE A 78 3.27 2.11 -10.07
N MET A 79 3.96 1.03 -9.71
CA MET A 79 5.42 0.94 -9.82
C MET A 79 5.91 0.46 -11.19
N ALA A 80 5.08 -0.21 -11.99
CA ALA A 80 5.47 -0.73 -13.30
C ALA A 80 5.58 0.34 -14.39
N ASP A 81 4.67 1.31 -14.36
CA ASP A 81 4.47 2.29 -15.43
C ASP A 81 5.52 3.41 -15.52
N PRO A 82 6.00 4.05 -14.43
CA PRO A 82 6.76 5.30 -14.54
C PRO A 82 8.10 5.16 -15.29
N VAL A 83 8.71 3.98 -15.27
CA VAL A 83 9.97 3.72 -15.99
C VAL A 83 9.69 3.15 -17.38
N SER A 84 8.75 2.20 -17.48
CA SER A 84 8.36 1.60 -18.75
C SER A 84 7.78 2.63 -19.73
N ARG A 85 7.03 3.62 -19.24
CA ARG A 85 6.48 4.71 -20.04
C ARG A 85 7.57 5.54 -20.72
N ASP A 86 8.62 5.86 -19.98
CA ASP A 86 9.67 6.76 -20.48
C ASP A 86 10.55 6.05 -21.52
N PHE A 87 10.81 4.75 -21.34
CA PHE A 87 11.43 3.91 -22.37
C PHE A 87 10.55 3.81 -23.63
N ARG A 88 9.24 3.62 -23.49
CA ARG A 88 8.30 3.57 -24.63
C ARG A 88 8.19 4.89 -25.37
N ALA A 89 8.29 6.00 -24.66
CA ALA A 89 8.25 7.34 -25.22
C ALA A 89 9.61 7.80 -25.79
N GLY A 90 10.69 7.02 -25.62
CA GLY A 90 12.03 7.33 -26.09
C GLY A 90 12.63 8.59 -25.45
N VAL A 91 12.15 8.97 -24.27
CA VAL A 91 12.58 10.21 -23.58
C VAL A 91 13.80 9.95 -22.69
N ASP A 92 14.15 8.68 -22.47
CA ASP A 92 15.29 8.28 -21.66
C ASP A 92 16.63 8.90 -22.11
N PRO A 93 17.01 8.95 -23.41
CA PRO A 93 18.29 9.54 -23.81
C PRO A 93 18.28 11.07 -23.67
N LEU A 94 17.12 11.71 -23.88
CA LEU A 94 16.95 13.15 -23.69
C LEU A 94 17.15 13.56 -22.23
N ILE A 95 16.70 12.74 -21.29
CA ILE A 95 16.85 13.03 -19.85
C ILE A 95 18.31 12.85 -19.40
N PHE A 96 19.02 11.86 -19.94
CA PHE A 96 20.44 11.62 -19.62
C PHE A 96 21.40 12.62 -20.29
N SER A 97 20.93 13.44 -21.23
CA SER A 97 21.70 14.55 -21.80
C SER A 97 21.78 15.80 -20.92
N LYS A 98 20.89 15.91 -19.91
CA LYS A 98 20.95 16.96 -18.88
C LYS A 98 21.83 16.50 -17.70
N PRO A 99 22.42 17.42 -16.92
CA PRO A 99 23.22 17.09 -15.74
C PRO A 99 22.35 16.63 -14.56
N ILE A 100 21.54 15.58 -14.76
CA ILE A 100 20.70 14.96 -13.74
C ILE A 100 21.34 13.61 -13.39
N SER A 101 21.59 13.37 -12.10
CA SER A 101 22.11 12.08 -11.67
C SER A 101 21.06 10.97 -11.85
N ARG A 102 21.51 9.77 -12.26
CA ARG A 102 20.62 8.60 -12.43
C ARG A 102 19.85 8.28 -11.15
N ALA A 103 20.51 8.41 -10.00
CA ALA A 103 19.90 8.20 -8.70
C ALA A 103 18.79 9.22 -8.40
N ALA A 104 19.03 10.51 -8.63
CA ALA A 104 18.00 11.54 -8.40
C ALA A 104 16.78 11.32 -9.31
N TYR A 105 17.00 10.87 -10.54
CA TYR A 105 15.93 10.53 -11.47
C TYR A 105 15.10 9.32 -11.04
N LEU A 106 15.74 8.19 -10.74
CA LEU A 106 15.05 6.97 -10.34
C LEU A 106 14.35 7.13 -8.99
N LEU A 107 15.01 7.73 -8.00
CA LEU A 107 14.40 7.99 -6.69
C LEU A 107 13.25 8.99 -6.81
N GLY A 108 13.39 10.05 -7.60
CA GLY A 108 12.31 11.02 -7.82
C GLY A 108 11.07 10.36 -8.41
N LYS A 109 11.27 9.45 -9.37
CA LYS A 109 10.19 8.65 -9.96
C LYS A 109 9.54 7.70 -8.97
N PHE A 110 10.36 6.96 -8.24
CA PHE A 110 9.91 6.01 -7.23
C PHE A 110 9.07 6.72 -6.16
N PHE A 111 9.63 7.73 -5.49
CA PHE A 111 8.94 8.44 -4.42
C PHE A 111 7.71 9.20 -4.93
N GLY A 112 7.74 9.77 -6.14
CA GLY A 112 6.58 10.45 -6.72
C GLY A 112 5.39 9.52 -6.92
N ASN A 113 5.62 8.33 -7.50
CA ASN A 113 4.56 7.35 -7.69
C ASN A 113 4.14 6.68 -6.38
N PHE A 114 5.09 6.41 -5.47
CA PHE A 114 4.81 5.82 -4.18
C PHE A 114 3.99 6.75 -3.29
N PHE A 115 4.27 8.06 -3.35
CA PHE A 115 3.48 9.08 -2.66
C PHE A 115 2.03 9.08 -3.15
N VAL A 116 1.81 9.06 -4.47
CA VAL A 116 0.45 8.99 -5.04
C VAL A 116 -0.26 7.70 -4.60
N LEU A 117 0.43 6.56 -4.63
CA LEU A 117 -0.11 5.29 -4.15
C LEU A 117 -0.55 5.39 -2.68
N ALA A 118 0.30 5.94 -1.80
CA ALA A 118 -0.03 6.15 -0.39
C ALA A 118 -1.23 7.10 -0.21
N CYS A 119 -1.32 8.16 -1.00
CA CYS A 119 -2.50 9.05 -1.01
C CYS A 119 -3.78 8.34 -1.46
N CYS A 120 -3.70 7.40 -2.40
CA CYS A 120 -4.88 6.60 -2.79
C CYS A 120 -5.28 5.63 -1.67
N GLN A 121 -4.29 4.97 -1.06
CA GLN A 121 -4.52 4.01 0.03
C GLN A 121 -5.11 4.66 1.28
N SER A 122 -4.78 5.94 1.56
CA SER A 122 -5.33 6.67 2.69
C SER A 122 -6.84 6.90 2.58
N ALA A 123 -7.43 6.80 1.39
CA ALA A 123 -8.88 6.90 1.20
C ALA A 123 -9.66 5.86 2.02
N PHE A 124 -9.10 4.66 2.22
CA PHE A 124 -9.69 3.64 3.11
C PHE A 124 -9.77 4.14 4.55
N VAL A 125 -8.65 4.69 5.05
CA VAL A 125 -8.51 5.17 6.43
C VAL A 125 -9.39 6.40 6.66
N LEU A 126 -9.43 7.32 5.70
CA LEU A 126 -10.31 8.50 5.73
C LEU A 126 -11.78 8.10 5.74
N THR A 127 -12.16 7.11 4.94
CA THR A 127 -13.53 6.58 4.92
C THR A 127 -13.91 6.03 6.29
N TRP A 128 -13.05 5.20 6.88
CA TRP A 128 -13.28 4.67 8.23
C TRP A 128 -13.31 5.74 9.31
N PHE A 129 -12.47 6.76 9.19
CA PHE A 129 -12.47 7.89 10.11
C PHE A 129 -13.80 8.65 10.06
N VAL A 130 -14.30 8.95 8.87
CA VAL A 130 -15.59 9.67 8.66
C VAL A 130 -16.78 8.80 9.10
N LEU A 131 -16.72 7.48 8.86
CA LEU A 131 -17.79 6.55 9.24
C LEU A 131 -17.96 6.39 10.76
N GLN A 132 -17.04 6.90 11.59
CA GLN A 132 -17.29 7.02 13.04
C GLN A 132 -18.46 7.95 13.36
N ALA A 133 -18.78 8.90 12.49
CA ALA A 133 -19.91 9.81 12.67
C ALA A 133 -21.27 9.12 12.46
N VAL A 134 -21.28 7.95 11.80
CA VAL A 134 -22.52 7.24 11.48
C VAL A 134 -22.85 6.28 12.62
N PRO A 135 -23.94 6.50 13.37
CA PRO A 135 -24.31 5.62 14.46
C PRO A 135 -24.67 4.24 13.91
N LYS A 136 -24.11 3.20 14.53
CA LYS A 136 -24.35 1.81 14.14
C LYS A 136 -24.76 0.98 15.35
N GLN A 137 -25.87 0.26 15.21
CA GLN A 137 -26.36 -0.63 16.26
C GLN A 137 -25.38 -1.79 16.50
N GLY A 138 -25.18 -2.16 17.77
CA GLY A 138 -24.30 -3.27 18.17
C GLY A 138 -22.80 -2.96 18.16
N VAL A 139 -22.43 -1.68 18.01
CA VAL A 139 -21.03 -1.24 17.97
C VAL A 139 -20.83 -0.10 18.97
N ILE A 140 -19.71 -0.13 19.68
CA ILE A 140 -19.30 0.95 20.59
C ILE A 140 -18.44 1.95 19.80
N THR A 141 -18.68 3.24 19.96
CA THR A 141 -17.82 4.30 19.42
C THR A 141 -17.27 5.12 20.58
N GLN A 142 -15.95 5.14 20.73
CA GLN A 142 -15.27 6.02 21.70
C GLN A 142 -15.20 7.45 21.16
N ASP A 143 -14.57 8.36 21.91
CA ASP A 143 -14.26 9.71 21.45
C ASP A 143 -13.43 9.72 20.17
N TRP A 144 -13.54 10.82 19.42
CA TRP A 144 -12.86 11.01 18.15
C TRP A 144 -11.35 11.07 18.36
N ARG A 145 -10.64 10.07 17.86
CA ARG A 145 -9.17 9.96 17.95
C ARG A 145 -8.58 9.83 16.56
N VAL A 146 -7.93 10.88 16.06
CA VAL A 146 -7.29 10.91 14.73
C VAL A 146 -5.95 10.17 14.73
N PHE A 147 -5.20 10.29 15.82
CA PHE A 147 -3.82 9.81 15.90
C PHE A 147 -3.66 8.30 15.63
N PRO A 148 -4.51 7.40 16.17
CA PRO A 148 -4.42 5.98 15.88
C PRO A 148 -4.53 5.66 14.38
N TYR A 149 -5.40 6.34 13.64
CA TYR A 149 -5.57 6.10 12.20
C TYR A 149 -4.29 6.42 11.43
N ILE A 150 -3.69 7.59 11.69
CA ILE A 150 -2.46 8.02 11.02
C ILE A 150 -1.29 7.10 11.40
N LYS A 151 -1.10 6.84 12.70
CA LYS A 151 -0.01 6.00 13.21
C LYS A 151 -0.03 4.61 12.57
N HIS A 152 -1.18 3.92 12.64
CA HIS A 152 -1.27 2.55 12.14
C HIS A 152 -1.24 2.49 10.61
N PHE A 153 -1.77 3.51 9.91
CA PHE A 153 -1.65 3.60 8.46
C PHE A 153 -0.19 3.69 8.01
N LEU A 154 0.57 4.61 8.60
CA LEU A 154 1.98 4.78 8.25
C LEU A 154 2.78 3.50 8.52
N VAL A 155 2.58 2.88 9.69
CA VAL A 155 3.38 1.72 10.10
C VAL A 155 2.98 0.44 9.37
N LEU A 156 1.67 0.15 9.25
CA LEU A 156 1.20 -1.16 8.77
C LEU A 156 0.94 -1.18 7.27
N VAL A 157 0.61 -0.04 6.67
CA VAL A 157 0.32 0.07 5.24
C VAL A 157 1.52 0.65 4.51
N VAL A 158 1.95 1.87 4.85
CA VAL A 158 3.00 2.58 4.07
C VAL A 158 4.35 1.88 4.18
N ILE A 159 4.83 1.56 5.38
CA ILE A 159 6.15 0.90 5.54
C ILE A 159 6.16 -0.49 4.87
N SER A 160 5.12 -1.30 5.09
CA SER A 160 5.00 -2.63 4.47
C SER A 160 5.04 -2.56 2.94
N HIS A 161 4.44 -1.53 2.36
CA HIS A 161 4.42 -1.31 0.92
C HIS A 161 5.69 -0.70 0.36
N LEU A 162 6.47 0.02 1.17
CA LEU A 162 7.69 0.66 0.70
C LEU A 162 8.68 -0.39 0.14
N GLY A 163 8.87 -1.50 0.84
CA GLY A 163 9.75 -2.59 0.41
C GLY A 163 9.24 -3.29 -0.86
N LEU A 164 7.94 -3.60 -0.90
CA LEU A 164 7.31 -4.24 -2.07
C LEU A 164 7.35 -3.32 -3.31
N ALA A 165 7.06 -2.04 -3.12
CA ALA A 165 7.13 -1.04 -4.16
C ALA A 165 8.55 -0.89 -4.70
N ALA A 166 9.55 -0.85 -3.81
CA ALA A 166 10.95 -0.79 -4.21
C ALA A 166 11.36 -2.01 -5.03
N PHE A 167 10.92 -3.21 -4.63
CA PHE A 167 11.15 -4.45 -5.37
C PHE A 167 10.52 -4.41 -6.78
N TYR A 168 9.22 -4.08 -6.88
CA TYR A 168 8.55 -3.97 -8.18
C TYR A 168 9.13 -2.89 -9.08
N PHE A 169 9.47 -1.74 -8.52
CA PHE A 169 10.12 -0.66 -9.24
C PHE A 169 11.50 -1.11 -9.76
N ALA A 170 12.31 -1.77 -8.92
CA ALA A 170 13.62 -2.29 -9.33
C ALA A 170 13.49 -3.30 -10.47
N VAL A 171 12.56 -4.25 -10.38
CA VAL A 171 12.27 -5.19 -11.47
C VAL A 171 11.83 -4.46 -12.74
N GLY A 172 10.97 -3.45 -12.63
CA GLY A 172 10.54 -2.62 -13.76
C GLY A 172 11.68 -1.88 -14.44
N VAL A 173 12.63 -1.35 -13.66
CA VAL A 173 13.85 -0.70 -14.15
C VAL A 173 14.78 -1.69 -14.86
N LEU A 174 15.02 -2.85 -14.24
CA LEU A 174 15.95 -3.88 -14.75
C LEU A 174 15.43 -4.52 -16.03
N THR A 175 14.15 -4.88 -16.05
CA THR A 175 13.54 -5.61 -17.18
C THR A 175 13.02 -4.70 -18.29
N ARG A 176 12.77 -3.43 -17.97
CA ARG A 176 12.12 -2.45 -18.86
C ARG A 176 10.77 -2.95 -19.39
N ASN A 177 10.11 -3.85 -18.66
CA ASN A 177 8.88 -4.50 -19.09
C ASN A 177 7.83 -4.50 -17.96
N ALA A 178 6.85 -3.61 -18.09
CA ALA A 178 5.73 -3.51 -17.15
C ALA A 178 4.95 -4.83 -16.97
N LYS A 179 4.90 -5.69 -18.01
CA LYS A 179 4.17 -6.96 -17.95
C LYS A 179 4.76 -7.91 -16.91
N ILE A 180 6.08 -7.90 -16.73
CA ILE A 180 6.75 -8.73 -15.72
C ILE A 180 6.35 -8.26 -14.32
N VAL A 181 6.31 -6.95 -14.09
CA VAL A 181 5.89 -6.38 -12.81
C VAL A 181 4.43 -6.71 -12.52
N TYR A 182 3.54 -6.62 -13.52
CA TYR A 182 2.14 -7.05 -13.36
C TYR A 182 2.01 -8.55 -13.08
N GLY A 183 2.83 -9.37 -13.75
CA GLY A 183 2.92 -10.81 -13.48
C GLY A 183 3.35 -11.10 -12.04
N LEU A 184 4.34 -10.38 -11.51
CA LEU A 184 4.77 -10.48 -10.11
C LEU A 184 3.69 -10.01 -9.13
N GLY A 185 2.93 -8.97 -9.48
CA GLY A 185 1.77 -8.52 -8.71
C GLY A 185 0.70 -9.61 -8.61
N GLY A 186 0.36 -10.25 -9.75
CA GLY A 186 -0.60 -11.36 -9.79
C GLY A 186 -0.10 -12.62 -9.08
N ALA A 187 1.18 -12.96 -9.26
CA ALA A 187 1.81 -14.13 -8.64
C ALA A 187 2.00 -13.98 -7.13
N PHE A 188 1.92 -12.76 -6.58
CA PHE A 188 2.10 -12.51 -5.16
C PHE A 188 1.15 -13.36 -4.30
N TYR A 189 -0.14 -13.45 -4.65
CA TYR A 189 -1.11 -14.20 -3.86
C TYR A 189 -0.87 -15.72 -3.83
N PRO A 190 -0.73 -16.43 -4.97
CA PRO A 190 -0.44 -17.85 -4.92
C PRO A 190 0.91 -18.15 -4.27
N LEU A 191 1.93 -17.30 -4.46
CA LEU A 191 3.22 -17.45 -3.76
C LEU A 191 3.09 -17.27 -2.25
N TYR A 192 2.33 -16.27 -1.80
CA TYR A 192 2.08 -16.06 -0.38
C TYR A 192 1.28 -17.21 0.24
N ILE A 193 0.27 -17.72 -0.47
CA ILE A 193 -0.51 -18.88 -0.01
C ILE A 193 0.40 -20.11 0.08
N ALA A 194 1.23 -20.37 -0.94
CA ALA A 194 2.20 -21.44 -0.90
C ALA A 194 3.20 -21.28 0.26
N TYR A 195 3.67 -20.06 0.51
CA TYR A 195 4.53 -19.74 1.64
C TYR A 195 3.86 -20.04 3.00
N GLN A 196 2.59 -19.65 3.16
CA GLN A 196 1.81 -19.98 4.35
C GLN A 196 1.62 -21.49 4.53
N LEU A 197 1.25 -22.19 3.46
CA LEU A 197 0.88 -23.60 3.51
C LEU A 197 2.07 -24.55 3.65
N VAL A 198 3.18 -24.26 2.98
CA VAL A 198 4.34 -25.16 2.90
C VAL A 198 5.38 -24.81 3.95
N LEU A 199 5.74 -23.52 4.05
CA LEU A 199 6.87 -23.09 4.86
C LEU A 199 6.44 -22.71 6.28
N LEU A 200 5.42 -21.85 6.43
CA LEU A 200 5.00 -21.40 7.77
C LEU A 200 4.29 -22.49 8.57
N ASN A 201 3.57 -23.42 7.93
CA ASN A 201 2.92 -24.53 8.64
C ASN A 201 3.89 -25.60 9.14
N SER A 202 5.08 -25.72 8.55
CA SER A 202 6.11 -26.66 9.02
C SER A 202 6.98 -26.10 10.15
N LEU A 203 6.87 -24.81 10.44
CA LEU A 203 7.68 -24.12 11.45
C LEU A 203 7.03 -24.16 12.85
N PRO A 204 7.85 -24.19 13.92
CA PRO A 204 7.36 -23.99 15.28
C PRO A 204 6.69 -22.63 15.44
N TRP A 205 5.69 -22.55 16.34
CA TRP A 205 4.87 -21.35 16.58
C TRP A 205 5.65 -20.02 16.67
N ARG A 206 6.77 -20.00 17.41
CA ARG A 206 7.59 -18.78 17.60
C ARG A 206 8.15 -18.27 16.27
N TRP A 207 8.61 -19.18 15.41
CA TRP A 207 9.13 -18.84 14.08
C TRP A 207 8.01 -18.54 13.10
N LYS A 208 6.88 -19.23 13.21
CA LYS A 208 5.68 -18.93 12.43
C LYS A 208 5.24 -17.47 12.63
N LEU A 209 5.23 -16.98 13.85
CA LEU A 209 4.91 -15.57 14.16
C LEU A 209 5.99 -14.59 13.72
N ALA A 210 7.26 -14.93 13.91
CA ALA A 210 8.36 -14.05 13.53
C ALA A 210 8.46 -13.85 12.01
N LEU A 211 8.14 -14.90 11.25
CA LEU A 211 8.16 -14.92 9.79
C LEU A 211 6.78 -14.67 9.16
N ASP A 212 5.77 -14.33 9.96
CA ASP A 212 4.46 -13.92 9.45
C ASP A 212 4.41 -12.39 9.36
N PRO A 213 4.72 -11.80 8.18
CA PRO A 213 4.81 -10.35 8.01
C PRO A 213 3.48 -9.62 8.28
N LEU A 214 2.37 -10.34 8.25
CA LEU A 214 1.01 -9.80 8.41
C LEU A 214 0.37 -10.22 9.73
N VAL A 215 1.10 -11.04 10.50
CA VAL A 215 0.72 -11.57 11.80
C VAL A 215 -0.69 -12.20 11.82
N MET A 216 -1.07 -12.79 10.68
CA MET A 216 -2.34 -13.48 10.45
C MET A 216 -2.47 -14.76 11.28
N ASN A 217 -1.35 -15.35 11.69
CA ASN A 217 -1.32 -16.60 12.45
C ASN A 217 -1.49 -16.42 13.96
N ARG A 218 -1.78 -15.21 14.48
CA ARG A 218 -1.87 -14.88 15.93
C ARG A 218 -2.76 -15.78 16.80
N GLY A 219 -3.74 -16.49 16.24
CA GLY A 219 -4.71 -17.30 17.00
C GLY A 219 -4.29 -18.74 17.38
N GLY A 220 -3.11 -19.20 17.00
CA GLY A 220 -2.72 -20.63 17.14
C GLY A 220 -2.43 -21.14 18.56
N VAL A 221 -2.20 -20.28 19.56
CA VAL A 221 -1.87 -20.72 20.94
C VAL A 221 -3.01 -21.52 21.58
N SER A 222 -4.27 -21.23 21.22
CA SER A 222 -5.44 -21.80 21.90
C SER A 222 -5.83 -23.21 21.46
N ARG A 223 -5.22 -23.77 20.39
CA ARG A 223 -5.60 -25.08 19.84
C ARG A 223 -4.74 -26.26 20.31
N HIS A 224 -3.60 -26.02 20.94
CA HIS A 224 -2.71 -27.08 21.44
C HIS A 224 -2.81 -27.34 22.95
N GLN A 225 -3.77 -26.69 23.64
CA GLN A 225 -4.03 -26.86 25.08
C GLN A 225 -5.48 -27.32 25.37
N ARG A 226 -6.14 -27.94 24.40
CA ARG A 226 -7.41 -28.65 24.60
C ARG A 226 -7.32 -30.06 24.04
#